data_AF-A0A1G3PGM9-F1
#
_entry.id   AF-A0A1G3PGM9-F1
#
_cell.length_a   1.000
_cell.length_b   1.000
_cell.length_c   1.000
_cell.angle_alpha   90.00
_cell.angle_beta   90.00
_cell.angle_gamma   90.00
#
_symmetry.space_group_name_H-M   'P 1'
#
loop_
_entity.id
_entity.type
_entity.pdbx_description
1 polymer ?
#
loop_
_entity_poly.entity_id
_entity_poly.type
_entity_poly.pdbx_seq_one_letter_code
_entity_poly.pdbx_strand_id
1 'polypeptide(L)'
;MLEDAFRMLGLSKECTLRDVKKAYRSLAKENHPDLAADPHTGQAREERMARINGAYREITAYLKANPQAHAEEKEKEADDDYTLYKRGVKLYDRYSGSIAAKFRNIEMDIDKLLEKIRDIEAARECFTLLLKNYPGSDWAYDSEERLKKIELGFGNLETNVGFIRTHRLDRTARGTPEWKKKE
;
A
#
# COMPACT_ATOMS: atom_id res chain seq x y z
N MET A 1 -13.16 -6.12 -29.87
CA MET A 1 -13.16 -5.28 -28.65
C MET A 1 -12.87 -6.17 -27.44
N LEU A 2 -13.87 -6.88 -26.89
CA LEU A 2 -13.64 -7.72 -25.71
C LEU A 2 -12.83 -9.00 -26.00
N GLU A 3 -13.04 -9.68 -27.15
CA GLU A 3 -12.19 -10.83 -27.52
C GLU A 3 -10.71 -10.45 -27.66
N ASP A 4 -10.43 -9.26 -28.19
CA ASP A 4 -9.06 -8.77 -28.38
C ASP A 4 -8.41 -8.48 -27.03
N ALA A 5 -9.16 -7.97 -26.06
CA ALA A 5 -8.69 -7.78 -24.69
C ALA A 5 -8.31 -9.14 -24.05
N PHE A 6 -9.16 -10.17 -24.18
CA PHE A 6 -8.86 -11.51 -23.68
C PHE A 6 -7.61 -12.11 -24.33
N ARG A 7 -7.49 -11.99 -25.65
CA ARG A 7 -6.28 -12.41 -26.39
C ARG A 7 -5.03 -11.65 -25.95
N MET A 8 -5.15 -10.34 -25.71
CA MET A 8 -4.04 -9.50 -25.26
C MET A 8 -3.49 -9.93 -23.90
N LEU A 9 -4.37 -10.38 -22.99
CA LEU A 9 -3.96 -10.95 -21.70
C LEU A 9 -3.70 -12.46 -21.75
N GLY A 10 -3.93 -13.12 -22.88
CA GLY A 10 -3.76 -14.58 -23.03
C GLY A 10 -4.77 -15.40 -22.22
N LEU A 11 -5.98 -14.88 -22.04
CA LEU A 11 -7.02 -15.48 -21.20
C LEU A 11 -8.23 -15.93 -22.03
N SER A 12 -8.96 -16.92 -21.51
CA SER A 12 -10.24 -17.33 -22.08
C SER A 12 -11.40 -16.50 -21.51
N LYS A 13 -12.58 -16.59 -22.13
CA LYS A 13 -13.79 -15.89 -21.65
C LYS A 13 -14.30 -16.47 -20.33
N GLU A 14 -13.95 -17.71 -20.00
CA GLU A 14 -14.30 -18.37 -18.74
C GLU A 14 -13.41 -17.94 -17.56
N CYS A 15 -12.38 -17.12 -17.80
CA CYS A 15 -11.41 -16.78 -16.76
C CYS A 15 -12.01 -15.95 -15.63
N THR A 16 -11.42 -16.08 -14.44
CA THR A 16 -11.86 -15.36 -13.25
C THR A 16 -11.17 -14.00 -13.13
N LEU A 17 -11.71 -13.11 -12.28
CA LEU A 17 -11.08 -11.82 -11.99
C LEU A 17 -9.63 -11.98 -11.45
N ARG A 18 -9.35 -13.10 -10.79
CA ARG A 18 -8.02 -13.47 -10.31
C ARG A 18 -7.06 -13.75 -11.48
N ASP A 19 -7.50 -14.52 -12.47
CA ASP A 19 -6.69 -14.85 -13.65
C ASP A 19 -6.34 -13.59 -14.43
N VAL A 20 -7.30 -12.68 -14.57
CA VAL A 20 -7.12 -11.35 -15.18
C VAL A 20 -6.06 -10.54 -14.44
N LYS A 21 -6.16 -10.44 -13.11
CA LYS A 21 -5.13 -9.76 -12.29
C LYS A 21 -3.77 -10.44 -12.40
N LYS A 22 -3.71 -11.77 -12.44
CA LYS A 22 -2.45 -12.53 -12.53
C LYS A 22 -1.77 -12.29 -13.88
N ALA A 23 -2.49 -12.47 -14.98
CA ALA A 23 -1.97 -12.26 -16.33
C ALA A 23 -1.51 -10.81 -16.54
N TYR A 24 -2.32 -9.83 -16.08
CA TYR A 24 -1.95 -8.43 -16.12
C TYR A 24 -0.62 -8.16 -15.41
N ARG A 25 -0.42 -8.73 -14.21
CA ARG A 25 0.81 -8.53 -13.44
C ARG A 25 2.03 -9.12 -14.14
N SER A 26 1.94 -10.34 -14.66
CA SER A 26 3.01 -10.96 -15.44
C SER A 26 3.38 -10.12 -16.66
N LEU A 27 2.38 -9.68 -17.43
CA LEU A 27 2.60 -8.88 -18.63
C LEU A 27 3.13 -7.48 -18.31
N ALA A 28 2.67 -6.85 -17.23
CA ALA A 28 3.17 -5.55 -16.78
C ALA A 28 4.66 -5.62 -16.39
N LYS A 29 5.05 -6.70 -15.69
CA LYS A 29 6.46 -6.95 -15.32
C LYS A 29 7.33 -7.12 -16.57
N GLU A 30 6.89 -7.89 -17.55
CA GLU A 30 7.64 -8.10 -18.79
C GLU A 30 7.76 -6.84 -19.67
N ASN A 31 6.80 -5.93 -19.59
CA ASN A 31 6.66 -4.78 -20.49
C ASN A 31 6.89 -3.43 -19.82
N HIS A 32 7.41 -3.38 -18.60
CA HIS A 32 7.67 -2.11 -17.91
C HIS A 32 8.67 -1.25 -18.70
N PRO A 33 8.41 0.06 -18.89
CA PRO A 33 9.30 0.95 -19.64
C PRO A 33 10.69 1.06 -19.02
N ASP A 34 10.83 0.92 -17.69
CA ASP A 34 12.13 0.94 -17.00
C ASP A 34 13.07 -0.22 -17.41
N LEU A 35 12.56 -1.27 -18.05
CA LEU A 35 13.38 -2.35 -18.62
C LEU A 35 13.97 -1.98 -19.99
N ALA A 36 13.68 -0.81 -20.53
CA ALA A 36 14.22 -0.35 -21.80
C ALA A 36 15.69 0.09 -21.66
N ALA A 37 16.54 -0.43 -22.54
CA ALA A 37 17.96 -0.05 -22.60
C ALA A 37 18.15 1.26 -23.38
N ASP A 38 17.19 1.63 -24.22
CA ASP A 38 17.25 2.78 -25.10
C ASP A 38 15.87 3.42 -25.31
N PRO A 39 15.80 4.68 -25.78
CA PRO A 39 14.54 5.40 -25.94
C PRO A 39 13.56 4.76 -26.94
N HIS A 40 14.05 4.06 -27.98
CA HIS A 40 13.19 3.44 -28.98
C HIS A 40 12.50 2.20 -28.42
N THR A 41 13.23 1.38 -27.67
CA THR A 41 12.64 0.24 -26.93
C THR A 41 11.72 0.70 -25.80
N GLY A 42 11.98 1.87 -25.20
CA GLY A 42 11.11 2.52 -24.22
C GLY A 42 9.72 2.83 -24.78
N GLN A 43 9.65 3.49 -25.94
CA GLN A 43 8.38 3.85 -26.57
C GLN A 43 7.55 2.61 -26.93
N ALA A 44 8.18 1.57 -27.50
CA ALA A 44 7.48 0.32 -27.85
C ALA A 44 6.92 -0.41 -26.61
N ARG A 45 7.65 -0.38 -25.49
CA ARG A 45 7.22 -0.93 -24.20
C ARG A 45 6.07 -0.12 -23.60
N GLU A 46 6.14 1.20 -23.65
CA GLU A 46 5.06 2.10 -23.19
C GLU A 46 3.77 1.87 -23.97
N GLU A 47 3.83 1.80 -25.31
CA GLU A 47 2.68 1.51 -26.16
C GLU A 47 2.08 0.13 -25.85
N ARG A 48 2.92 -0.88 -25.62
CA ARG A 48 2.47 -2.22 -25.23
C ARG A 48 1.84 -2.23 -23.84
N MET A 49 2.41 -1.50 -22.88
CA MET A 49 1.85 -1.36 -21.54
C MET A 49 0.50 -0.64 -21.56
N ALA A 50 0.35 0.39 -22.39
CA ALA A 50 -0.93 1.07 -22.59
C ALA A 50 -2.02 0.11 -23.10
N ARG A 51 -1.68 -0.79 -24.04
CA ARG A 51 -2.59 -1.84 -24.52
C ARG A 51 -2.95 -2.86 -23.43
N ILE A 52 -1.98 -3.30 -22.64
CA ILE A 52 -2.19 -4.20 -21.48
C ILE A 52 -3.15 -3.55 -20.47
N ASN A 53 -2.94 -2.27 -20.14
CA ASN A 53 -3.79 -1.50 -19.25
C ASN A 53 -5.23 -1.36 -19.80
N GLY A 54 -5.37 -1.14 -21.10
CA GLY A 54 -6.67 -1.10 -21.79
C GLY A 54 -7.43 -2.42 -21.64
N ALA A 55 -6.79 -3.52 -22.03
CA ALA A 55 -7.37 -4.86 -21.97
C ALA A 55 -7.79 -5.24 -20.53
N TYR A 56 -6.92 -4.97 -19.55
CA TYR A 56 -7.23 -5.22 -18.14
C TYR A 56 -8.48 -4.47 -17.66
N ARG A 57 -8.63 -3.19 -18.03
CA ARG A 57 -9.81 -2.39 -17.66
C ARG A 57 -11.09 -2.93 -18.29
N GLU A 58 -11.05 -3.27 -19.58
CA GLU A 58 -12.21 -3.81 -20.29
C GLU A 58 -12.68 -5.14 -19.70
N ILE A 59 -11.77 -6.11 -19.52
CA ILE A 59 -12.14 -7.42 -18.97
C ILE A 59 -12.61 -7.29 -17.52
N THR A 60 -11.93 -6.48 -16.70
CA THR A 60 -12.34 -6.26 -15.31
C THR A 60 -13.74 -5.67 -15.22
N ALA A 61 -14.07 -4.71 -16.09
CA ALA A 61 -15.42 -4.12 -16.14
C ALA A 61 -16.46 -5.15 -16.58
N TYR A 62 -16.15 -5.96 -17.60
CA TYR A 62 -17.02 -7.04 -18.08
C TYR A 62 -17.32 -8.07 -16.99
N LEU A 63 -16.29 -8.57 -16.29
CA LEU A 63 -16.46 -9.58 -15.24
C LEU A 63 -17.28 -9.04 -14.05
N LYS A 64 -17.05 -7.79 -13.64
CA LYS A 64 -17.82 -7.15 -12.57
C LYS A 64 -19.28 -6.92 -12.94
N ALA A 65 -19.56 -6.65 -14.21
CA ALA A 65 -20.93 -6.51 -14.72
C ALA A 65 -21.66 -7.85 -14.85
N ASN A 66 -20.94 -8.98 -14.83
CA ASN A 66 -21.50 -10.33 -15.01
C ASN A 66 -21.10 -11.30 -13.86
N PRO A 67 -21.54 -11.06 -12.61
CA PRO A 67 -21.09 -11.83 -11.44
C PRO A 67 -21.52 -13.30 -11.48
N GLN A 68 -22.61 -13.61 -12.19
CA GLN A 68 -23.19 -14.96 -12.27
C GLN A 68 -22.37 -15.92 -13.15
N ALA A 69 -21.55 -15.39 -14.07
CA ALA A 69 -20.75 -16.20 -15.00
C ALA A 69 -19.38 -16.60 -14.41
N HIS A 70 -18.92 -15.91 -13.36
CA HIS A 70 -17.61 -16.13 -12.74
C HIS A 70 -17.76 -15.98 -11.24
N ALA A 71 -18.22 -17.07 -10.59
CA ALA A 71 -18.33 -17.11 -9.15
C ALA A 71 -16.96 -16.77 -8.53
N GLU A 72 -16.87 -15.59 -7.91
CA GLU A 72 -15.74 -15.24 -7.05
C GLU A 72 -15.79 -16.17 -5.84
N GLU A 73 -15.10 -17.30 -5.90
CA GLU A 73 -14.62 -17.90 -4.65
C GLU A 73 -13.82 -16.80 -3.96
N LYS A 74 -14.28 -16.35 -2.79
CA LYS A 74 -13.50 -15.52 -1.86
C LYS A 74 -12.36 -16.38 -1.31
N GLU A 75 -11.49 -16.84 -2.18
CA GLU A 75 -10.22 -17.44 -1.83
C GLU A 75 -9.32 -16.30 -1.35
N LYS A 76 -8.62 -16.51 -0.23
CA LYS A 76 -7.69 -15.52 0.33
C LYS A 76 -6.77 -15.05 -0.80
N GLU A 77 -6.83 -13.76 -1.15
CA GLU A 77 -5.98 -13.14 -2.17
C GLU A 77 -4.55 -13.56 -1.82
N ALA A 78 -3.94 -14.43 -2.63
CA ALA A 78 -2.64 -15.00 -2.30
C ALA A 78 -1.66 -13.85 -2.10
N ASP A 79 -0.99 -13.80 -0.94
CA ASP A 79 -0.01 -12.77 -0.57
C ASP A 79 1.27 -12.93 -1.43
N ASP A 80 1.13 -12.74 -2.74
CA ASP A 80 2.24 -12.61 -3.66
C ASP A 80 2.99 -11.29 -3.45
N ASP A 81 4.21 -11.21 -3.97
CA ASP A 81 5.09 -10.05 -3.78
C ASP A 81 4.41 -8.71 -4.09
N TYR A 82 3.67 -8.63 -5.19
CA TYR A 82 2.96 -7.42 -5.59
C TYR A 82 1.78 -7.07 -4.68
N THR A 83 1.00 -8.05 -4.21
CA THR A 83 -0.13 -7.78 -3.29
C THR A 83 0.36 -7.31 -1.93
N LEU A 84 1.42 -7.92 -1.39
CA LEU A 84 2.13 -7.46 -0.19
C LEU A 84 2.65 -6.04 -0.39
N TYR A 85 3.35 -5.77 -1.49
CA TYR A 85 3.87 -4.45 -1.81
C TYR A 85 2.76 -3.40 -1.86
N LYS A 86 1.71 -3.64 -2.65
CA LYS A 86 0.61 -2.71 -2.86
C LYS A 86 -0.16 -2.42 -1.57
N ARG A 87 -0.35 -3.44 -0.73
CA ARG A 87 -0.95 -3.28 0.61
C ARG A 87 -0.07 -2.41 1.50
N GLY A 88 1.23 -2.68 1.52
CA GLY A 88 2.22 -1.89 2.26
C GLY A 88 2.23 -0.42 1.84
N VAL A 89 2.29 -0.13 0.53
CA VAL A 89 2.27 1.24 0.00
C VAL A 89 0.99 1.98 0.37
N LYS A 90 -0.18 1.34 0.21
CA LYS A 90 -1.47 1.97 0.56
C LYS A 90 -1.53 2.39 2.04
N LEU A 91 -1.03 1.55 2.93
CA LEU A 91 -0.97 1.83 4.37
C LEU A 91 0.08 2.91 4.68
N TYR A 92 1.25 2.80 4.06
CA TYR A 92 2.34 3.77 4.19
C TYR A 92 1.93 5.17 3.71
N ASP A 93 1.22 5.30 2.59
CA ASP A 93 0.82 6.59 2.03
C ASP A 93 -0.22 7.31 2.89
N ARG A 94 -1.13 6.54 3.49
CA ARG A 94 -2.10 7.07 4.46
C ARG A 94 -1.39 7.71 5.66
N TYR A 95 -0.23 7.17 6.03
CA TYR A 95 0.63 7.73 7.06
C TYR A 95 1.50 8.90 6.54
N SER A 96 2.22 8.69 5.44
CA SER A 96 3.29 9.58 4.92
C SER A 96 2.78 10.97 4.53
N GLY A 97 1.55 11.08 4.01
CA GLY A 97 0.92 12.36 3.64
C GLY A 97 0.65 13.31 4.83
N SER A 98 0.87 12.89 6.08
CA SER A 98 0.42 13.61 7.28
C SER A 98 1.51 13.99 8.30
N ILE A 99 2.71 13.41 8.29
CA ILE A 99 3.65 13.53 9.45
C ILE A 99 4.39 14.87 9.44
N ALA A 100 5.05 15.21 8.33
CA ALA A 100 5.85 16.43 8.26
C ALA A 100 5.00 17.71 8.45
N ALA A 101 3.73 17.66 8.02
CA ALA A 101 2.83 18.82 8.09
C ALA A 101 2.12 18.97 9.45
N LYS A 102 1.82 17.87 10.18
CA LYS A 102 0.92 17.90 11.35
C LYS A 102 1.59 17.65 12.71
N PHE A 103 2.88 17.29 12.79
CA PHE A 103 3.60 17.30 14.07
C PHE A 103 4.08 18.70 14.49
N ARG A 104 4.04 19.68 13.57
CA ARG A 104 4.39 21.08 13.88
C ARG A 104 3.30 21.83 14.64
N ASN A 105 2.05 21.40 14.50
CA ASN A 105 0.89 21.95 15.17
C ASN A 105 -0.10 20.80 15.37
N ILE A 106 -0.53 20.57 16.61
CA ILE A 106 -1.81 19.96 17.03
C ILE A 106 -1.65 18.79 18.00
N GLU A 107 -2.25 19.02 19.16
CA GLU A 107 -2.99 18.10 20.02
C GLU A 107 -3.83 17.11 19.18
N MET A 108 -3.18 16.07 18.64
CA MET A 108 -3.88 15.00 17.92
C MET A 108 -4.63 14.13 18.91
N ASP A 109 -5.90 13.87 18.60
CA ASP A 109 -6.71 12.85 19.28
C ASP A 109 -5.94 11.52 19.36
N ILE A 110 -5.86 10.93 20.55
CA ILE A 110 -5.08 9.73 20.83
C ILE A 110 -5.56 8.56 19.97
N ASP A 111 -6.86 8.45 19.73
CA ASP A 111 -7.41 7.37 18.91
C ASP A 111 -6.92 7.46 17.46
N LYS A 112 -6.87 8.67 16.90
CA LYS A 112 -6.32 8.93 15.56
C LYS A 112 -4.81 8.71 15.49
N LEU A 113 -4.08 8.91 16.59
CA LEU A 113 -2.65 8.59 16.66
C LEU A 113 -2.44 7.07 16.66
N LEU A 114 -3.25 6.34 17.43
CA LEU A 114 -3.19 4.87 17.50
C LEU A 114 -3.55 4.21 16.16
N GLU A 115 -4.54 4.74 15.43
CA GLU A 115 -4.87 4.27 14.08
C GLU A 115 -3.68 4.42 13.12
N LYS A 116 -2.98 5.56 13.15
CA LYS A 116 -1.80 5.77 12.32
C LYS A 116 -0.65 4.85 12.69
N ILE A 117 -0.43 4.62 13.99
CA ILE A 117 0.57 3.67 14.48
C ILE A 117 0.28 2.27 13.91
N ARG A 118 -0.97 1.81 13.99
CA ARG A 118 -1.39 0.52 13.41
C ARG A 118 -1.16 0.45 11.90
N ASP A 119 -1.49 1.51 11.16
CA ASP A 119 -1.29 1.54 9.71
C ASP A 119 0.20 1.41 9.34
N ILE A 120 1.10 2.06 10.08
CA ILE A 120 2.55 1.96 9.85
C ILE A 120 3.07 0.57 10.22
N GLU A 121 2.64 0.01 11.34
CA GLU A 121 3.04 -1.33 11.76
C GLU A 121 2.62 -2.37 10.73
N ALA A 122 1.38 -2.26 10.22
CA ALA A 122 0.88 -3.11 9.16
C ALA A 122 1.63 -2.88 7.82
N ALA A 123 2.00 -1.64 7.49
CA ALA A 123 2.83 -1.35 6.32
C ALA A 123 4.22 -2.00 6.45
N ARG A 124 4.84 -1.89 7.63
CA ARG A 124 6.12 -2.50 7.96
C ARG A 124 6.05 -4.01 7.76
N GLU A 125 5.03 -4.67 8.33
CA GLU A 125 4.83 -6.10 8.18
C GLU A 125 4.70 -6.53 6.72
N CYS A 126 3.94 -5.79 5.90
CA CYS A 126 3.81 -6.09 4.47
C CYS A 126 5.15 -6.05 3.74
N PHE A 127 5.96 -5.00 3.96
CA PHE A 127 7.28 -4.88 3.34
C PHE A 127 8.26 -5.94 3.86
N THR A 128 8.24 -6.24 5.15
CA THR A 128 9.08 -7.30 5.75
C THR A 128 8.73 -8.68 5.19
N LEU A 129 7.45 -9.02 5.09
CA LEU A 129 6.99 -10.29 4.52
C LEU A 129 7.39 -10.39 3.04
N LEU A 130 7.28 -9.30 2.28
CA LEU A 130 7.73 -9.25 0.90
C LEU A 130 9.21 -9.59 0.79
N LEU A 131 10.08 -8.91 1.54
CA LEU A 131 11.53 -9.13 1.48
C LEU A 131 11.92 -10.55 1.93
N LYS A 132 11.20 -11.08 2.93
CA LYS A 132 11.46 -12.42 3.46
C LYS A 132 11.06 -13.51 2.47
N ASN A 133 9.88 -13.40 1.88
CA ASN A 133 9.31 -14.45 1.03
C ASN A 133 9.73 -14.31 -0.44
N TYR A 134 10.07 -13.08 -0.87
CA TYR A 134 10.36 -12.72 -2.26
C TYR A 134 11.58 -11.77 -2.35
N PRO A 135 12.78 -12.20 -1.89
CA PRO A 135 13.97 -11.35 -1.88
C PRO A 135 14.43 -10.90 -3.29
N GLY A 136 14.08 -11.64 -4.34
CA GLY A 136 14.33 -11.28 -5.74
C GLY A 136 13.20 -10.49 -6.41
N SER A 137 12.24 -9.96 -5.65
CA SER A 137 11.15 -9.16 -6.20
C SER A 137 11.65 -7.80 -6.68
N ASP A 138 11.09 -7.30 -7.78
CA ASP A 138 11.38 -5.95 -8.29
C ASP A 138 10.98 -4.86 -7.28
N TRP A 139 10.07 -5.19 -6.35
CA TRP A 139 9.59 -4.31 -5.29
C TRP A 139 10.45 -4.34 -4.03
N ALA A 140 11.47 -5.20 -3.97
CA ALA A 140 12.31 -5.37 -2.77
C ALA A 140 13.03 -4.08 -2.41
N TYR A 141 13.72 -3.47 -3.37
CA TYR A 141 14.45 -2.21 -3.15
C TYR A 141 13.55 -1.10 -2.59
N ASP A 142 12.40 -0.91 -3.22
CA ASP A 142 11.44 0.15 -2.86
C ASP A 142 10.77 -0.11 -1.49
N SER A 143 10.61 -1.38 -1.14
CA SER A 143 10.13 -1.83 0.18
C SER A 143 11.17 -1.60 1.27
N GLU A 144 12.46 -1.88 1.00
CA GLU A 144 13.57 -1.57 1.92
C GLU A 144 13.68 -0.08 2.19
N GLU A 145 13.61 0.76 1.16
CA GLU A 145 13.67 2.22 1.31
C GLU A 145 12.51 2.77 2.16
N ARG A 146 11.29 2.21 2.01
CA ARG A 146 10.16 2.55 2.87
C ARG A 146 10.33 2.04 4.30
N LEU A 147 10.85 0.83 4.49
CA LEU A 147 11.14 0.30 5.82
C LEU A 147 12.13 1.20 6.58
N LYS A 148 13.23 1.61 5.94
CA LYS A 148 14.19 2.56 6.53
C LYS A 148 13.49 3.86 6.96
N LYS A 149 12.62 4.42 6.11
CA LYS A 149 11.86 5.63 6.43
C LYS A 149 10.88 5.42 7.59
N ILE A 150 10.23 4.26 7.65
CA ILE A 150 9.38 3.87 8.77
C ILE A 150 10.22 3.84 10.04
N GLU A 151 11.33 3.12 10.06
CA GLU A 151 12.21 2.97 11.23
C GLU A 151 12.77 4.31 11.72
N LEU A 152 13.25 5.16 10.80
CA LEU A 152 13.70 6.52 11.09
C LEU A 152 12.58 7.40 11.66
N GLY A 153 11.36 7.29 11.12
CA GLY A 153 10.19 8.04 11.59
C GLY A 153 9.65 7.53 12.93
N PHE A 154 9.64 6.21 13.14
CA PHE A 154 9.09 5.55 14.32
C PHE A 154 9.97 5.76 15.56
N GLY A 155 11.31 5.73 15.41
CA GLY A 155 12.22 6.04 16.51
C GLY A 155 11.99 7.44 17.11
N ASN A 156 11.65 8.41 16.25
CA ASN A 156 11.25 9.75 16.68
C ASN A 156 9.85 9.76 17.35
N LEU A 157 8.91 8.95 16.87
CA LEU A 157 7.56 8.83 17.44
C LEU A 157 7.53 8.13 18.80
N GLU A 158 8.24 7.02 19.00
CA GLU A 158 8.28 6.32 20.29
C GLU A 158 8.89 7.21 21.38
N THR A 159 9.95 7.93 21.04
CA THR A 159 10.56 8.92 21.93
C THR A 159 9.56 10.02 22.32
N ASN A 160 8.77 10.51 21.36
CA ASN A 160 7.75 11.53 21.59
C ASN A 160 6.50 11.01 22.33
N VAL A 161 6.03 9.80 22.06
CA VAL A 161 4.88 9.18 22.75
C VAL A 161 5.25 8.77 24.19
N GLY A 162 6.47 8.27 24.40
CA GLY A 162 7.02 8.05 25.74
C GLY A 162 7.07 9.34 26.56
N PHE A 163 7.51 10.44 25.94
CA PHE A 163 7.50 11.78 26.55
C PHE A 163 6.09 12.28 26.88
N ILE A 164 5.10 12.06 26.00
CA ILE A 164 3.69 12.43 26.24
C ILE A 164 3.08 11.59 27.37
N ARG A 165 3.38 10.28 27.44
CA ARG A 165 2.89 9.41 28.53
C ARG A 165 3.44 9.82 29.89
N THR A 166 4.73 10.16 29.99
CA THR A 166 5.34 10.60 31.26
C THR A 166 4.81 11.97 31.70
N HIS A 167 4.60 12.92 30.77
CA HIS A 167 4.09 14.25 31.10
C HIS A 167 2.59 14.30 31.42
N ARG A 168 1.80 13.30 31.02
CA ARG A 168 0.38 13.21 31.39
C ARG A 168 0.19 12.74 32.83
N LEU A 169 1.05 11.84 33.32
CA LEU A 169 1.03 11.39 34.71
C LEU A 169 1.35 12.54 35.69
N ASP A 170 2.22 13.47 35.28
CA ASP A 170 2.58 14.66 36.07
C ASP A 170 1.50 15.76 36.12
N ARG A 171 0.60 15.81 35.12
CA ARG A 171 -0.55 16.74 35.14
C ARG A 171 -1.71 16.24 35.97
N THR A 172 -1.87 14.91 36.10
CA THR A 172 -2.88 14.31 36.98
C THR A 172 -2.44 14.22 38.44
N ALA A 173 -1.13 14.33 38.72
CA ALA A 173 -0.58 14.30 40.08
C ALA A 173 -0.57 15.67 40.78
N ARG A 174 -0.73 16.78 40.04
CA ARG A 174 -0.92 18.10 40.64
C ARG A 174 -2.41 18.35 40.86
N GLY A 175 -2.84 18.10 42.11
CA GLY A 175 -4.15 18.48 42.61
C GLY A 175 -4.52 19.91 42.21
N THR A 176 -5.83 20.13 42.08
CA THR A 176 -6.46 21.43 41.78
C THR A 176 -5.73 22.59 42.47
N PRO A 177 -5.26 23.61 41.72
CA PRO A 177 -4.66 24.80 42.30
C PRO A 177 -5.59 25.46 43.33
N GLU A 178 -5.09 25.74 44.54
CA GLU A 178 -5.85 26.26 45.69
C GLU A 178 -6.53 27.61 45.48
N TRP A 179 -6.27 28.33 44.38
CA TRP A 179 -6.92 29.62 44.11
C TRP A 179 -8.39 29.52 43.66
N LYS A 180 -8.91 28.31 43.40
CA LYS A 180 -10.34 28.06 43.10
C LYS A 180 -11.21 27.71 44.32
N LYS A 181 -10.69 27.77 45.55
CA LYS A 181 -11.50 27.62 46.77
C LYS A 181 -11.67 28.96 47.47
N LYS A 182 -12.53 29.82 46.93
CA LYS A 182 -13.11 30.97 47.64
C LYS A 182 -14.55 31.19 47.17
N GLU A 183 -15.50 30.71 47.97
CA GLU A 183 -16.74 31.42 48.32
C GLU A 183 -16.82 31.43 49.86
#